data_AF-A0A1H2FIX6-F1
#
_entry.id   AF-A0A1H2FIX6-F1
#
_cell.length_a   1.000
_cell.length_b   1.000
_cell.length_c   1.000
_cell.angle_alpha   90.00
_cell.angle_beta   90.00
_cell.angle_gamma   90.00
#
_symmetry.space_group_name_H-M   'P 1'
#
loop_
_entity.id
_entity.type
_entity.pdbx_description
1 polymer ?
#
loop_
_entity_poly.entity_id
_entity_poly.type
_entity_poly.pdbx_seq_one_letter_code
_entity_poly.pdbx_strand_id
1 'polypeptide(L)'
;MTLVSTFIKNRLSFFEKNDQNSFSLWLNKSNRLGKLQENKKRNETTIINAAFELFVNKGLDSTTISDIVKGSKLARGTFYNYFQSKEEIWDLIVKKLVENVNARLIEERKNANDIYEFTYNAFLGYAHVLQENKYLDLLIRNQANFRKSVFSAGLLNSIYAYLEKDIANSPYYNGLTMSQIQLISYSMIGSAIELIIQAHLNQQTTSMEELGKYFADLFIGGYERIISKSRRESQIK
;
A
#
# COMPACT_ATOMS: atom_id res chain seq x y z
N MET A 1 3.27 16.48 20.14
CA MET A 1 2.12 17.41 20.28
C MET A 1 2.46 18.62 21.17
N THR A 2 3.74 19.03 21.27
CA THR A 2 4.23 19.61 22.55
C THR A 2 5.08 20.88 22.46
N LEU A 3 5.30 21.46 21.26
CA LEU A 3 5.98 22.76 21.10
C LEU A 3 5.12 23.81 20.40
N VAL A 4 4.37 23.40 19.36
CA VAL A 4 3.42 24.27 18.64
C VAL A 4 2.25 24.69 19.53
N SER A 5 1.77 23.80 20.40
CA SER A 5 0.69 24.08 21.36
C SER A 5 1.08 25.15 22.39
N THR A 6 2.29 25.08 22.93
CA THR A 6 2.81 26.01 23.95
C THR A 6 3.10 27.39 23.36
N PHE A 7 3.65 27.45 22.13
CA PHE A 7 3.91 28.70 21.43
C PHE A 7 2.60 29.44 21.07
N ILE A 8 1.56 28.70 20.65
CA ILE A 8 0.23 29.26 20.39
C ILE A 8 -0.42 29.76 21.68
N LYS A 9 -0.39 28.98 22.77
CA LYS A 9 -0.95 29.40 24.07
C LYS A 9 -0.29 30.66 24.64
N ASN A 10 1.04 30.74 24.60
CA ASN A 10 1.76 31.93 25.08
C ASN A 10 1.45 33.17 24.22
N ARG A 11 1.30 33.01 22.90
CA ARG A 11 0.96 34.11 21.99
C ARG A 11 -0.49 34.56 22.12
N LEU A 12 -1.42 33.63 22.40
CA LEU A 12 -2.82 33.93 22.73
C LEU A 12 -2.93 34.83 23.97
N SER A 13 -2.22 34.48 25.06
CA SER A 13 -2.23 35.28 26.31
C SER A 13 -1.60 36.67 26.17
N PHE A 14 -0.68 36.87 25.22
CA PHE A 14 -0.01 38.14 24.96
C PHE A 14 -0.92 39.14 24.22
N PHE A 15 -1.69 38.66 23.24
CA PHE A 15 -2.58 39.51 22.44
C PHE A 15 -3.90 39.83 23.15
N GLU A 16 -4.43 38.91 23.96
CA GLU A 16 -5.63 39.17 24.77
C GLU A 16 -5.45 40.32 25.79
N LYS A 17 -4.22 40.55 26.27
CA LYS A 17 -3.94 41.59 27.28
C LYS A 17 -3.62 42.98 26.73
N ASN A 18 -3.15 43.09 25.47
CA ASN A 18 -2.52 44.35 25.01
C ASN A 18 -3.05 44.94 23.70
N ASP A 19 -3.77 44.19 22.83
CA ASP A 19 -4.33 44.75 21.58
C ASP A 19 -5.39 43.81 20.93
N GLN A 20 -6.68 44.12 21.14
CA GLN A 20 -7.80 43.36 20.57
C GLN A 20 -7.83 43.41 19.03
N ASN A 21 -7.32 44.47 18.40
CA ASN A 21 -7.35 44.61 16.95
C ASN A 21 -6.29 43.71 16.31
N SER A 22 -5.06 43.71 16.85
CA SER A 22 -4.01 42.76 16.44
C SER A 22 -4.38 41.30 16.70
N PHE A 23 -5.11 41.00 17.78
CA PHE A 23 -5.63 39.65 18.04
C PHE A 23 -6.62 39.19 16.96
N SER A 24 -7.58 40.03 16.60
CA SER A 24 -8.58 39.72 15.57
C SER A 24 -7.95 39.51 14.20
N LEU A 25 -6.93 40.30 13.85
CA LEU A 25 -6.15 40.16 12.61
C LEU A 25 -5.36 38.84 12.60
N TRP A 26 -4.74 38.47 13.71
CA TRP A 26 -4.00 37.20 13.83
C TRP A 26 -4.93 35.98 13.76
N LEU A 27 -6.08 36.00 14.41
CA LEU A 27 -7.11 34.95 14.33
C LEU A 27 -7.63 34.79 12.90
N ASN A 28 -7.96 35.90 12.24
CA ASN A 28 -8.40 35.89 10.84
C ASN A 28 -7.33 35.34 9.89
N LYS A 29 -6.06 35.72 10.09
CA LYS A 29 -4.94 35.20 9.31
C LYS A 29 -4.74 33.70 9.54
N SER A 30 -4.80 33.25 10.79
CA SER A 30 -4.64 31.84 11.16
C SER A 30 -5.78 30.97 10.62
N ASN A 31 -7.03 31.44 10.72
CA ASN A 31 -8.20 30.77 10.15
C ASN A 31 -8.13 30.70 8.61
N ARG A 32 -7.70 31.77 7.94
CA ARG A 32 -7.47 31.76 6.48
C ARG A 32 -6.39 30.75 6.09
N LEU A 33 -5.28 30.68 6.81
CA LEU A 33 -4.21 29.71 6.56
C LEU A 33 -4.70 28.27 6.73
N GLY A 34 -5.49 27.99 7.78
CA GLY A 34 -6.13 26.67 7.96
C GLY A 34 -7.03 26.29 6.80
N LYS A 35 -7.94 27.19 6.39
CA LYS A 35 -8.86 26.97 5.26
C LYS A 35 -8.12 26.81 3.92
N LEU A 36 -7.01 27.52 3.73
CA LEU A 36 -6.15 27.37 2.54
C LEU A 36 -5.47 26.00 2.50
N GLN A 37 -4.92 25.53 3.63
CA GLN A 37 -4.31 24.20 3.72
C GLN A 37 -5.33 23.08 3.49
N GLU A 38 -6.54 23.23 4.05
CA GLU A 38 -7.63 22.29 3.86
C GLU A 38 -8.09 22.24 2.39
N ASN A 39 -8.32 23.40 1.78
CA ASN A 39 -8.64 23.49 0.35
C ASN A 39 -7.51 22.90 -0.51
N LYS A 40 -6.25 23.11 -0.12
CA LYS A 40 -5.09 22.55 -0.82
C LYS A 40 -5.16 21.03 -0.81
N LYS A 41 -5.30 20.42 0.36
CA LYS A 41 -5.41 18.96 0.54
C LYS A 41 -6.63 18.39 -0.18
N ARG A 42 -7.79 19.06 -0.10
CA ARG A 42 -9.01 18.61 -0.78
C ARG A 42 -8.82 18.55 -2.30
N ASN A 43 -8.26 19.62 -2.89
CA ASN A 43 -8.04 19.67 -4.33
C ASN A 43 -7.02 18.62 -4.79
N GLU A 44 -5.94 18.43 -4.03
CA GLU A 44 -4.96 17.37 -4.28
C GLU A 44 -5.61 15.98 -4.29
N THR A 45 -6.38 15.65 -3.24
CA THR A 45 -7.14 14.39 -3.16
C THR A 45 -8.12 14.26 -4.32
N THR A 46 -8.79 15.35 -4.73
CA THR A 46 -9.75 15.33 -5.84
C THR A 46 -9.05 14.98 -7.17
N ILE A 47 -7.86 15.51 -7.40
CA ILE A 47 -7.05 15.20 -8.59
C ILE A 47 -6.58 13.74 -8.54
N ILE A 48 -6.04 13.28 -7.41
CA ILE A 48 -5.58 11.90 -7.23
C ILE A 48 -6.73 10.91 -7.48
N ASN A 49 -7.91 11.16 -6.91
CA ASN A 49 -9.06 10.27 -7.08
C ASN A 49 -9.56 10.23 -8.53
N ALA A 50 -9.59 11.38 -9.22
CA ALA A 50 -9.95 11.42 -10.64
C ALA A 50 -8.94 10.64 -11.50
N ALA A 51 -7.64 10.79 -11.21
CA ALA A 51 -6.58 10.04 -11.89
C ALA A 51 -6.67 8.53 -11.60
N PHE A 52 -6.87 8.16 -10.33
CA PHE A 52 -7.03 6.78 -9.89
C PHE A 52 -8.14 6.06 -10.66
N GLU A 53 -9.34 6.65 -10.72
CA GLU A 53 -10.46 6.08 -11.46
C GLU A 53 -10.15 5.95 -12.96
N LEU A 54 -9.46 6.92 -13.57
CA LEU A 54 -9.05 6.82 -14.97
C LEU A 54 -8.00 5.71 -15.17
N PHE A 55 -7.04 5.57 -14.26
CA PHE A 55 -6.02 4.53 -14.34
C PHE A 55 -6.62 3.13 -14.18
N VAL A 56 -7.61 2.95 -13.31
CA VAL A 56 -8.38 1.69 -13.20
C VAL A 56 -9.11 1.39 -14.51
N ASN A 57 -9.87 2.36 -15.04
CA ASN A 57 -10.81 2.09 -16.13
C ASN A 57 -10.16 2.05 -17.52
N LYS A 58 -9.16 2.89 -17.79
CA LYS A 58 -8.52 2.98 -19.11
C LYS A 58 -7.01 2.73 -19.12
N GLY A 59 -6.36 2.79 -17.97
CA GLY A 59 -4.91 2.63 -17.83
C GLY A 59 -4.15 3.97 -17.90
N LEU A 60 -2.96 3.99 -17.30
CA LEU A 60 -2.07 5.14 -17.21
C LEU A 60 -1.71 5.68 -18.60
N ASP A 61 -1.25 4.81 -19.50
CA ASP A 61 -0.75 5.22 -20.82
C ASP A 61 -1.84 5.90 -21.66
N SER A 62 -3.07 5.38 -21.58
CA SER A 62 -4.25 5.93 -22.27
C SER A 62 -4.89 7.14 -21.55
N THR A 63 -4.34 7.57 -20.41
CA THR A 63 -4.82 8.73 -19.65
C THR A 63 -4.09 10.02 -20.03
N THR A 64 -4.81 11.10 -20.28
CA THR A 64 -4.24 12.44 -20.48
C THR A 64 -4.50 13.33 -19.27
N ILE A 65 -3.69 14.36 -19.09
CA ILE A 65 -3.93 15.40 -18.07
C ILE A 65 -5.31 16.06 -18.28
N SER A 66 -5.75 16.22 -19.53
CA SER A 66 -7.06 16.79 -19.84
C SER A 66 -8.21 15.92 -19.29
N ASP A 67 -8.07 14.60 -19.33
CA ASP A 67 -9.06 13.70 -18.76
C ASP A 67 -9.13 13.83 -17.25
N ILE A 68 -7.97 13.93 -16.58
CA ILE A 68 -7.89 14.09 -15.12
C ILE A 68 -8.50 15.43 -14.69
N VAL A 69 -8.18 16.51 -15.42
CA VAL A 69 -8.78 17.85 -15.19
C VAL A 69 -10.30 17.80 -15.35
N LYS A 70 -10.80 17.16 -16.42
CA LYS A 70 -12.24 16.98 -16.64
C LYS A 70 -12.90 16.16 -15.53
N GLY A 71 -12.27 15.05 -15.11
CA GLY A 71 -12.77 14.16 -14.06
C GLY A 71 -12.77 14.81 -12.67
N SER A 72 -11.77 15.64 -12.37
CA SER A 72 -11.65 16.36 -11.09
C SER A 72 -12.57 17.58 -10.99
N LYS A 73 -13.11 18.07 -12.11
CA LYS A 73 -13.90 19.32 -12.21
C LYS A 73 -13.16 20.56 -11.70
N LEU A 74 -11.82 20.52 -11.70
CA LEU A 74 -10.95 21.65 -11.37
C LEU A 74 -10.43 22.32 -12.64
N ALA A 75 -9.94 23.56 -12.51
CA ALA A 75 -9.32 24.24 -13.64
C ALA A 75 -7.95 23.60 -13.97
N ARG A 76 -7.55 23.64 -15.25
CA ARG A 76 -6.25 23.10 -15.70
C ARG A 76 -5.07 23.72 -14.96
N GLY A 77 -5.10 25.03 -14.70
CA GLY A 77 -4.07 25.70 -13.90
C GLY A 77 -4.01 25.19 -12.46
N THR A 78 -5.14 24.76 -11.89
CA THR A 78 -5.17 24.14 -10.56
C THR A 78 -4.41 22.83 -10.55
N PHE A 79 -4.50 21.98 -11.58
CA PHE A 79 -3.73 20.74 -11.67
C PHE A 79 -2.21 20.98 -11.52
N TYR A 80 -1.67 21.92 -12.30
CA TYR A 80 -0.24 22.23 -12.32
C TYR A 80 0.28 22.88 -11.02
N ASN A 81 -0.62 23.31 -10.12
CA ASN A 81 -0.23 23.72 -8.77
C ASN A 81 0.13 22.54 -7.84
N TYR A 82 -0.21 21.30 -8.23
CA TYR A 82 0.01 20.10 -7.43
C TYR A 82 0.90 19.08 -8.12
N PHE A 83 0.67 18.85 -9.42
CA PHE A 83 1.35 17.80 -10.17
C PHE A 83 1.88 18.34 -11.48
N GLN A 84 3.09 17.91 -11.85
CA GLN A 84 3.70 18.25 -13.13
C GLN A 84 3.32 17.25 -14.23
N SER A 85 2.91 16.03 -13.84
CA SER A 85 2.60 14.95 -14.77
C SER A 85 1.57 13.98 -14.18
N LYS A 86 1.03 13.08 -15.01
CA LYS A 86 0.16 11.98 -14.52
C LYS A 86 0.99 10.88 -13.87
N GLU A 87 2.26 10.73 -14.28
CA GLU A 87 3.23 9.79 -13.76
C GLU A 87 3.58 10.10 -12.30
N GLU A 88 3.66 11.38 -11.92
CA GLU A 88 3.85 11.79 -10.52
C GLU A 88 2.69 11.31 -9.63
N ILE A 89 1.46 11.39 -10.13
CA ILE A 89 0.27 10.88 -9.42
C ILE A 89 0.32 9.35 -9.33
N TRP A 90 0.71 8.69 -10.42
CA TRP A 90 0.88 7.24 -10.47
C TRP A 90 1.90 6.76 -9.42
N ASP A 91 3.10 7.33 -9.41
CA ASP A 91 4.15 6.95 -8.46
C ASP A 91 3.72 7.21 -7.01
N LEU A 92 2.97 8.29 -6.75
CA LEU A 92 2.38 8.56 -5.44
C LEU A 92 1.36 7.47 -5.02
N ILE A 93 0.51 7.01 -5.94
CA ILE A 93 -0.47 5.94 -5.69
C ILE A 93 0.26 4.62 -5.41
N VAL A 94 1.23 4.24 -6.26
CA VAL A 94 2.00 3.00 -6.10
C VAL A 94 2.79 3.01 -4.79
N LYS A 95 3.43 4.12 -4.45
CA LYS A 95 4.17 4.28 -3.19
C LYS A 95 3.24 4.07 -1.99
N LYS A 96 2.09 4.74 -1.95
CA LYS A 96 1.11 4.59 -0.87
C LYS A 96 0.58 3.16 -0.76
N LEU A 97 0.35 2.49 -1.89
CA LEU A 97 -0.07 1.09 -1.90
C LEU A 97 0.99 0.20 -1.24
N VAL A 98 2.27 0.33 -1.64
CA VAL A 98 3.36 -0.45 -1.05
C VAL A 98 3.56 -0.12 0.44
N GLU A 99 3.42 1.15 0.82
CA GLU A 99 3.48 1.56 2.23
C GLU A 99 2.36 0.91 3.06
N ASN A 100 1.14 0.85 2.54
CA ASN A 100 0.00 0.19 3.19
C ASN A 100 0.23 -1.33 3.32
N VAL A 101 0.71 -1.98 2.26
CA VAL A 101 1.09 -3.41 2.31
C VAL A 101 2.17 -3.62 3.37
N ASN A 102 3.25 -2.85 3.34
CA ASN A 102 4.34 -2.98 4.30
C ASN A 102 3.88 -2.77 5.75
N ALA A 103 3.03 -1.77 6.00
CA ALA A 103 2.44 -1.54 7.32
C ALA A 103 1.63 -2.75 7.81
N ARG A 104 0.80 -3.33 6.91
CA ARG A 104 0.03 -4.53 7.22
C ARG A 104 0.92 -5.73 7.50
N LEU A 105 1.95 -5.98 6.69
CA LEU A 105 2.90 -7.07 6.90
C LEU A 105 3.66 -6.95 8.23
N ILE A 106 4.01 -5.73 8.65
CA ILE A 106 4.63 -5.47 9.95
C ILE A 106 3.67 -5.82 11.10
N GLU A 107 2.38 -5.53 10.95
CA GLU A 107 1.36 -5.88 11.94
C GLU A 107 1.18 -7.39 12.03
N GLU A 108 0.99 -8.08 10.91
CA GLU A 108 0.81 -9.55 10.89
C GLU A 108 2.01 -10.29 11.49
N ARG A 109 3.22 -9.76 11.26
CA ARG A 109 4.45 -10.30 11.86
C ARG A 109 4.48 -10.22 13.37
N LYS A 110 3.96 -9.14 13.97
CA LYS A 110 3.94 -8.97 15.43
C LYS A 110 2.98 -9.95 16.10
N ASN A 111 1.94 -10.35 15.38
CA ASN A 111 0.86 -11.19 15.91
C ASN A 111 1.07 -12.68 15.66
N ALA A 112 2.01 -13.04 14.77
CA ALA A 112 2.30 -14.43 14.43
C ALA A 112 3.22 -15.11 15.46
N ASN A 113 2.93 -16.37 15.78
CA ASN A 113 3.74 -17.18 16.71
C ASN A 113 4.95 -17.81 16.01
N ASP A 114 4.82 -18.13 14.72
CA ASP A 114 5.90 -18.71 13.92
C ASP A 114 5.87 -18.22 12.46
N ILE A 115 6.84 -18.68 11.66
CA ILE A 115 6.96 -18.30 10.25
C ILE A 115 5.78 -18.79 9.41
N TYR A 116 5.15 -19.90 9.78
CA TYR A 116 4.03 -20.45 9.01
C TYR A 116 2.80 -19.57 9.18
N GLU A 117 2.48 -19.25 10.43
CA GLU A 117 1.39 -18.34 10.77
C GLU A 117 1.64 -16.95 10.17
N PHE A 118 2.89 -16.44 10.25
CA PHE A 118 3.24 -15.20 9.59
C PHE A 118 3.02 -15.28 8.08
N THR A 119 3.50 -16.33 7.40
CA THR A 119 3.37 -16.48 5.94
C THR A 119 1.91 -16.54 5.51
N TYR A 120 1.07 -17.26 6.27
CA TYR A 120 -0.37 -17.34 6.05
C TYR A 120 -1.06 -15.98 6.24
N ASN A 121 -0.85 -15.35 7.40
CA ASN A 121 -1.48 -14.07 7.74
C ASN A 121 -0.98 -12.93 6.84
N ALA A 122 0.30 -12.94 6.46
CA ALA A 122 0.89 -12.00 5.51
C ALA A 122 0.22 -12.09 4.13
N PHE A 123 -0.04 -13.30 3.63
CA PHE A 123 -0.76 -13.49 2.36
C PHE A 123 -2.17 -12.88 2.44
N LEU A 124 -2.91 -13.16 3.52
CA LEU A 124 -4.26 -12.61 3.72
C LEU A 124 -4.25 -11.10 3.91
N GLY A 125 -3.33 -10.57 4.71
CA GLY A 125 -3.15 -9.14 4.89
C GLY A 125 -2.82 -8.44 3.57
N TYR A 126 -2.01 -9.08 2.72
CA TYR A 126 -1.73 -8.55 1.39
C TYR A 126 -2.96 -8.59 0.48
N ALA A 127 -3.65 -9.72 0.41
CA ALA A 127 -4.88 -9.87 -0.36
C ALA A 127 -5.93 -8.82 0.04
N HIS A 128 -6.13 -8.60 1.35
CA HIS A 128 -7.03 -7.59 1.88
C HIS A 128 -6.70 -6.18 1.35
N VAL A 129 -5.42 -5.77 1.42
CA VAL A 129 -5.00 -4.45 0.92
C VAL A 129 -5.24 -4.31 -0.58
N LEU A 130 -5.04 -5.38 -1.37
CA LEU A 130 -5.28 -5.33 -2.82
C LEU A 130 -6.77 -5.34 -3.19
N GLN A 131 -7.60 -6.00 -2.38
CA GLN A 131 -9.05 -6.05 -2.59
C GLN A 131 -9.74 -4.75 -2.19
N GLU A 132 -9.10 -3.89 -1.39
CA GLU A 132 -9.59 -2.55 -1.12
C GLU A 132 -9.55 -1.66 -2.36
N ASN A 133 -10.57 -0.79 -2.51
CA ASN A 133 -10.56 0.37 -3.38
C ASN A 133 -10.10 0.10 -4.84
N LYS A 134 -10.43 -1.04 -5.44
CA LYS A 134 -10.08 -1.40 -6.83
C LYS A 134 -8.56 -1.44 -7.10
N TYR A 135 -7.71 -1.58 -6.07
CA TYR A 135 -6.26 -1.67 -6.28
C TYR A 135 -5.90 -2.86 -7.17
N LEU A 136 -6.56 -4.01 -6.97
CA LEU A 136 -6.32 -5.17 -7.81
C LEU A 136 -6.60 -4.88 -9.30
N ASP A 137 -7.72 -4.23 -9.61
CA ASP A 137 -8.05 -3.82 -10.98
C ASP A 137 -7.06 -2.78 -11.52
N LEU A 138 -6.62 -1.82 -10.69
CA LEU A 138 -5.57 -0.86 -11.03
C LEU A 138 -4.28 -1.57 -11.45
N LEU A 139 -3.83 -2.55 -10.64
CA LEU A 139 -2.60 -3.30 -10.89
C LEU A 139 -2.72 -4.12 -12.18
N ILE A 140 -3.82 -4.85 -12.35
CA ILE A 140 -4.08 -5.68 -13.53
C ILE A 140 -4.10 -4.83 -14.80
N ARG A 141 -4.72 -3.65 -14.76
CA ARG A 141 -4.78 -2.74 -15.92
C ARG A 141 -3.43 -2.11 -16.26
N ASN A 142 -2.53 -1.97 -15.28
CA ASN A 142 -1.30 -1.19 -15.39
C ASN A 142 -0.03 -2.00 -15.07
N GLN A 143 -0.02 -3.31 -15.34
CA GLN A 143 1.03 -4.24 -14.88
C GLN A 143 2.45 -3.78 -15.24
N ALA A 144 2.69 -3.34 -16.48
CA ALA A 144 4.01 -2.88 -16.92
C ALA A 144 4.47 -1.62 -16.16
N ASN A 145 3.56 -0.66 -15.98
CA ASN A 145 3.82 0.58 -15.24
C ASN A 145 4.05 0.32 -13.75
N PHE A 146 3.28 -0.59 -13.15
CA PHE A 146 3.45 -0.98 -11.76
C PHE A 146 4.80 -1.65 -11.54
N ARG A 147 5.13 -2.63 -12.39
CA ARG A 147 6.43 -3.29 -12.36
C ARG A 147 7.55 -2.25 -12.45
N LYS A 148 7.49 -1.35 -13.44
CA LYS A 148 8.49 -0.30 -13.60
C LYS A 148 8.67 0.52 -12.31
N SER A 149 7.59 1.10 -11.77
CA SER A 149 7.67 1.97 -10.58
C SER A 149 8.20 1.23 -9.35
N VAL A 150 7.74 -0.01 -9.11
CA VAL A 150 8.16 -0.81 -7.95
C VAL A 150 9.65 -1.14 -7.99
N PHE A 151 10.15 -1.57 -9.15
CA PHE A 151 11.56 -1.94 -9.31
C PHE A 151 12.49 -0.72 -9.38
N SER A 152 12.11 0.36 -10.08
CA SER A 152 12.98 1.53 -10.25
C SER A 152 13.16 2.32 -8.95
N ALA A 153 12.15 2.33 -8.08
CA ALA A 153 12.19 3.07 -6.82
C ALA A 153 12.59 2.20 -5.61
N GLY A 154 12.89 0.90 -5.81
CA GLY A 154 13.29 -0.01 -4.73
C GLY A 154 12.24 -0.16 -3.63
N LEU A 155 10.95 -0.04 -3.96
CA LEU A 155 9.86 0.05 -2.98
C LEU A 155 9.71 -1.23 -2.14
N LEU A 156 10.16 -2.38 -2.65
CA LEU A 156 10.10 -3.66 -1.95
C LEU A 156 11.33 -3.97 -1.09
N ASN A 157 12.37 -3.11 -1.10
CA ASN A 157 13.64 -3.42 -0.44
C ASN A 157 13.48 -3.71 1.05
N SER A 158 12.62 -2.95 1.76
CA SER A 158 12.34 -3.22 3.17
C SER A 158 11.61 -4.54 3.36
N ILE A 159 10.63 -4.85 2.50
CA ILE A 159 9.87 -6.10 2.57
C ILE A 159 10.81 -7.29 2.35
N TYR A 160 11.70 -7.23 1.36
CA TYR A 160 12.72 -8.27 1.14
C TYR A 160 13.63 -8.43 2.35
N ALA A 161 14.23 -7.34 2.85
CA ALA A 161 15.16 -7.41 3.98
C ALA A 161 14.50 -8.02 5.23
N TYR A 162 13.24 -7.67 5.51
CA TYR A 162 12.50 -8.23 6.63
C TYR A 162 12.12 -9.69 6.43
N LEU A 163 11.73 -10.09 5.22
CA LEU A 163 11.41 -11.49 4.91
C LEU A 163 12.64 -12.39 4.94
N GLU A 164 13.75 -11.94 4.34
CA GLU A 164 15.05 -12.63 4.37
C GLU A 164 15.50 -12.86 5.81
N LYS A 165 15.32 -11.86 6.69
CA LYS A 165 15.60 -11.98 8.12
C LYS A 165 14.73 -13.04 8.80
N ASP A 166 13.42 -13.13 8.48
CA ASP A 166 12.58 -14.14 9.12
C ASP A 166 12.94 -15.55 8.66
N ILE A 167 13.19 -15.71 7.35
CA ILE A 167 13.58 -16.99 6.76
C ILE A 167 14.90 -17.46 7.38
N ALA A 168 15.89 -16.57 7.48
CA ALA A 168 17.20 -16.89 8.06
C ALA A 168 17.13 -17.33 9.54
N ASN A 169 16.16 -16.82 10.30
CA ASN A 169 15.99 -17.14 11.72
C ASN A 169 15.00 -18.30 11.96
N SER A 170 14.41 -18.84 10.90
CA SER A 170 13.37 -19.86 11.01
C SER A 170 13.97 -21.27 10.99
N PRO A 171 13.51 -22.17 11.90
CA PRO A 171 13.98 -23.56 11.91
C PRO A 171 13.58 -24.34 10.66
N TYR A 172 12.58 -23.86 9.91
CA TYR A 172 12.09 -24.51 8.69
C TYR A 172 13.04 -24.35 7.49
N TYR A 173 13.99 -23.42 7.57
CA TYR A 173 14.92 -23.08 6.48
C TYR A 173 16.39 -23.29 6.86
N ASN A 174 16.65 -24.14 7.87
CA ASN A 174 18.00 -24.45 8.32
C ASN A 174 18.88 -24.99 7.19
N GLY A 175 20.13 -24.52 7.13
CA GLY A 175 21.12 -24.99 6.15
C GLY A 175 21.09 -24.28 4.79
N LEU A 176 20.17 -23.33 4.58
CA LEU A 176 20.17 -22.51 3.36
C LEU A 176 21.26 -21.44 3.39
N THR A 177 21.86 -21.22 2.22
CA THR A 177 22.75 -20.08 1.97
C THR A 177 21.96 -18.79 1.82
N MET A 178 22.61 -17.64 2.01
CA MET A 178 21.96 -16.34 1.85
C MET A 178 21.38 -16.16 0.42
N SER A 179 22.08 -16.61 -0.62
CA SER A 179 21.58 -16.55 -1.99
C SER A 179 20.32 -17.39 -2.18
N GLN A 180 20.22 -18.56 -1.54
CA GLN A 180 18.99 -19.36 -1.58
C GLN A 180 17.84 -18.68 -0.83
N ILE A 181 18.10 -18.04 0.31
CA ILE A 181 17.11 -17.25 1.05
C ILE A 181 16.56 -16.12 0.18
N GLN A 182 17.43 -15.38 -0.51
CA GLN A 182 17.03 -14.32 -1.45
C GLN A 182 16.14 -14.85 -2.57
N LEU A 183 16.50 -15.98 -3.19
CA LEU A 183 15.69 -16.61 -4.24
C LEU A 183 14.31 -17.03 -3.72
N ILE A 184 14.22 -17.55 -2.49
CA ILE A 184 12.96 -17.88 -1.84
C ILE A 184 12.15 -16.59 -1.62
N SER A 185 12.75 -15.53 -1.08
CA SER A 185 12.06 -14.26 -0.86
C SER A 185 11.51 -13.66 -2.16
N TYR A 186 12.28 -13.68 -3.25
CA TYR A 186 11.81 -13.25 -4.58
C TYR A 186 10.62 -14.09 -5.06
N SER A 187 10.70 -15.41 -4.87
CA SER A 187 9.66 -16.35 -5.25
C SER A 187 8.38 -16.15 -4.44
N MET A 188 8.48 -15.95 -3.12
CA MET A 188 7.35 -15.68 -2.24
C MET A 188 6.61 -14.41 -2.66
N ILE A 189 7.32 -13.29 -2.82
CA ILE A 189 6.67 -12.03 -3.19
C ILE A 189 6.04 -12.11 -4.58
N GLY A 190 6.75 -12.66 -5.56
CA GLY A 190 6.24 -12.79 -6.92
C GLY A 190 5.00 -13.67 -7.01
N SER A 191 5.05 -14.87 -6.40
CA SER A 191 3.94 -15.82 -6.45
C SER A 191 2.73 -15.39 -5.62
N ALA A 192 2.90 -14.66 -4.52
CA ALA A 192 1.77 -14.15 -3.73
C ALA A 192 0.86 -13.24 -4.57
N ILE A 193 1.46 -12.28 -5.29
CA ILE A 193 0.72 -11.36 -6.18
C ILE A 193 0.00 -12.13 -7.27
N GLU A 194 0.73 -13.05 -7.93
CA GLU A 194 0.19 -13.81 -9.06
C GLU A 194 -1.01 -14.65 -8.63
N LEU A 195 -0.93 -15.34 -7.48
CA LEU A 195 -2.05 -16.13 -6.96
C LEU A 195 -3.29 -15.27 -6.69
N ILE A 196 -3.10 -14.09 -6.08
CA ILE A 196 -4.21 -13.16 -5.80
C ILE A 196 -4.84 -12.65 -7.11
N ILE A 197 -4.02 -12.25 -8.09
CA ILE A 197 -4.49 -11.79 -9.40
C ILE A 197 -5.27 -12.90 -10.12
N GLN A 198 -4.71 -14.11 -10.19
CA GLN A 198 -5.35 -15.23 -10.89
C GLN A 198 -6.64 -15.67 -10.23
N ALA A 199 -6.72 -15.64 -8.90
CA ALA A 199 -7.95 -15.93 -8.18
C ALA A 199 -9.07 -14.94 -8.53
N HIS A 200 -8.74 -13.64 -8.63
CA HIS A 200 -9.68 -12.58 -9.02
C HIS A 200 -10.12 -12.70 -10.48
N LEU A 201 -9.18 -12.93 -11.40
CA LEU A 201 -9.49 -13.02 -12.83
C LEU A 201 -10.33 -14.25 -13.20
N ASN A 202 -10.06 -15.39 -12.56
CA ASN A 202 -10.69 -16.65 -12.94
C ASN A 202 -11.96 -16.97 -12.12
N GLN A 203 -12.42 -16.06 -11.25
CA GLN A 203 -13.56 -16.27 -10.35
C GLN A 203 -13.51 -17.63 -9.67
N GLN A 204 -12.30 -18.02 -9.22
CA GLN A 204 -12.09 -19.35 -8.67
C GLN A 204 -12.96 -19.59 -7.46
N THR A 205 -13.40 -20.83 -7.26
CA THR A 205 -14.13 -21.25 -6.06
C THR A 205 -13.25 -21.25 -4.81
N THR A 206 -11.92 -21.25 -4.99
CA THR A 206 -10.95 -21.31 -3.90
C THR A 206 -10.91 -19.98 -3.15
N SER A 207 -11.12 -20.02 -1.84
CA SER A 207 -11.14 -18.81 -1.02
C SER A 207 -9.73 -18.24 -0.79
N MET A 208 -9.62 -16.97 -0.38
CA MET A 208 -8.32 -16.37 -0.04
C MET A 208 -7.65 -17.09 1.13
N GLU A 209 -8.43 -17.62 2.07
CA GLU A 209 -7.96 -18.46 3.18
C GLU A 209 -7.38 -19.78 2.69
N GLU A 210 -8.01 -20.43 1.70
CA GLU A 210 -7.48 -21.65 1.10
C GLU A 210 -6.18 -21.37 0.33
N LEU A 211 -6.13 -20.27 -0.44
CA LEU A 211 -4.92 -19.84 -1.14
C LEU A 211 -3.79 -19.49 -0.16
N GLY A 212 -4.10 -18.79 0.94
CA GLY A 212 -3.12 -18.48 1.97
C GLY A 212 -2.55 -19.74 2.62
N LYS A 213 -3.39 -20.74 2.92
CA LYS A 213 -2.94 -22.03 3.47
C LYS A 213 -2.03 -22.75 2.48
N TYR A 214 -2.43 -22.81 1.21
CA TYR A 214 -1.61 -23.38 0.14
C TYR A 214 -0.26 -22.67 0.03
N PHE A 215 -0.25 -21.34 0.05
CA PHE A 215 0.96 -20.53 -0.03
C PHE A 215 1.90 -20.80 1.14
N ALA A 216 1.40 -20.82 2.37
CA ALA A 216 2.19 -21.15 3.55
C ALA A 216 2.71 -22.60 3.53
N ASP A 217 1.88 -23.56 3.12
CA ASP A 217 2.29 -24.97 3.00
C ASP A 217 3.40 -25.15 1.97
N LEU A 218 3.30 -24.47 0.82
CA LEU A 218 4.29 -24.52 -0.25
C LEU A 218 5.66 -24.02 0.23
N PHE A 219 5.71 -22.88 0.91
CA PHE A 219 7.00 -22.28 1.29
C PHE A 219 7.60 -22.89 2.56
N ILE A 220 6.79 -23.36 3.51
CA ILE A 220 7.31 -23.89 4.78
C ILE A 220 7.56 -25.41 4.76
N GLY A 221 6.93 -26.16 3.85
CA GLY A 221 7.09 -27.61 3.77
C GLY A 221 7.04 -28.21 2.37
N GLY A 222 6.96 -27.38 1.34
CA GLY A 222 6.94 -27.82 -0.05
C GLY A 222 5.75 -28.70 -0.41
N TYR A 223 5.89 -29.36 -1.55
CA TYR A 223 4.86 -30.26 -2.09
C TYR A 223 4.61 -31.47 -1.19
N GLU A 224 5.59 -31.96 -0.43
CA GLU A 224 5.41 -33.08 0.49
C GLU A 224 4.38 -32.76 1.57
N ARG A 225 4.45 -31.55 2.16
CA ARG A 225 3.47 -31.09 3.14
C ARG A 225 2.07 -31.02 2.53
N ILE A 226 1.93 -30.46 1.34
CA ILE A 226 0.65 -30.34 0.61
C ILE A 226 0.04 -31.73 0.36
N ILE A 227 0.83 -32.66 -0.19
CA ILE A 227 0.40 -34.04 -0.47
C ILE A 227 -0.04 -34.75 0.81
N SER A 228 0.73 -34.58 1.90
CA SER A 228 0.42 -35.23 3.18
C SER A 228 -0.89 -34.77 3.82
N LYS A 229 -1.30 -33.50 3.61
CA LYS A 229 -2.57 -32.96 4.11
C LYS A 229 -3.74 -33.43 3.26
N SER A 230 -3.61 -33.38 1.94
CA SER A 230 -4.64 -33.85 1.00
C SER A 230 -5.02 -35.33 1.23
N ARG A 231 -4.02 -36.19 1.50
CA ARG A 231 -4.26 -37.60 1.84
C ARG A 231 -5.05 -37.79 3.13
N ARG A 232 -4.81 -36.96 4.15
CA ARG A 232 -5.52 -37.03 5.44
C ARG A 232 -6.98 -36.58 5.31
N GLU A 233 -7.25 -35.52 4.56
CA GLU A 233 -8.62 -35.04 4.32
C GLU A 233 -9.45 -36.04 3.50
N SER A 234 -8.81 -36.76 2.57
CA SER A 234 -9.46 -37.79 1.76
C SER A 234 -9.79 -39.08 2.53
N GLN A 235 -9.19 -39.29 3.72
CA GLN A 235 -9.46 -40.44 4.59
C GLN A 235 -10.58 -40.17 5.62
N ILE A 236 -11.03 -38.92 5.74
CA ILE A 236 -12.07 -38.47 6.69
C ILE A 236 -13.44 -38.31 6.01
N LYS A 237 -13.48 -38.32 4.67
CA LYS A 237 -14.70 -38.38 3.84
C LYS A 237 -15.03 -39.82 3.46
#